data_AF-A0A4R8KYL3-F1
#
_entry.id   AF-A0A4R8KYL3-F1
#
_cell.length_a   1.000
_cell.length_b   1.000
_cell.length_c   1.000
_cell.angle_alpha   90.00
_cell.angle_beta   90.00
_cell.angle_gamma   90.00
#
_symmetry.space_group_name_H-M   'P 1'
#
loop_
_entity.id
_entity.type
_entity.pdbx_description
1 polymer ?
#
loop_
_entity_poly.entity_id
_entity_poly.type
_entity_poly.pdbx_seq_one_letter_code
_entity_poly.pdbx_strand_id
1 'polypeptide(L)'
;MFELAVVASLIAVLAGVLLSRLTVVQQEAERVAVQQTVAALRAGLRMKVLQLYVAGQQNQLPALAGQNPVDWLLEKPVNYLGTYTAPAIEKLPQSHWFFDQSNAELIYILNRGNIFGGYRSELLQFKVSLQQAPLASAKPSSQVDAPQLALMQMGEAGGLK
;
A
#
# COMPACT_ATOMS: atom_id res chain seq x y z
N MET A 1 -37.25 30.39 -21.78
CA MET A 1 -36.60 29.13 -22.19
C MET A 1 -35.09 29.29 -22.44
N PHE A 2 -34.64 30.24 -23.27
CA PHE A 2 -33.20 30.45 -23.55
C PHE A 2 -32.35 30.79 -22.32
N GLU A 3 -32.84 31.63 -21.41
CA GLU A 3 -32.13 32.00 -20.18
C GLU A 3 -31.79 30.78 -19.31
N LEU A 4 -32.78 29.92 -19.07
CA LEU A 4 -32.60 28.69 -18.29
C LEU A 4 -31.63 27.72 -18.99
N ALA A 5 -31.69 27.64 -20.32
CA ALA A 5 -30.74 26.83 -21.10
C ALA A 5 -29.30 27.34 -20.95
N VAL A 6 -29.07 28.65 -21.00
CA VAL A 6 -27.73 29.23 -20.82
C VAL A 6 -27.20 29.00 -19.40
N VAL A 7 -28.04 29.21 -18.38
CA VAL A 7 -27.64 28.96 -16.97
C VAL A 7 -27.36 27.47 -16.75
N ALA A 8 -28.20 26.58 -17.26
CA ALA A 8 -27.96 25.14 -17.18
C ALA A 8 -26.66 24.72 -17.89
N SER A 9 -26.37 25.31 -19.05
CA SER A 9 -25.10 25.09 -19.77
C SER A 9 -23.90 25.50 -18.94
N LEU A 10 -23.96 26.68 -18.31
CA LEU A 10 -22.88 27.18 -17.46
C LEU A 10 -22.67 26.29 -16.24
N ILE A 11 -23.74 25.87 -15.57
CA ILE A 11 -23.68 24.95 -14.42
C ILE A 11 -23.07 23.62 -14.84
N ALA A 12 -23.45 23.06 -15.99
CA ALA A 12 -22.91 21.80 -16.47
C ALA A 12 -21.39 21.87 -16.74
N VAL A 13 -20.91 22.97 -17.34
CA VAL A 13 -19.48 23.19 -17.54
C VAL A 13 -18.74 23.29 -16.21
N LEU A 14 -19.25 24.08 -15.26
CA LEU A 14 -18.65 24.24 -13.94
C LEU A 14 -18.62 22.91 -13.16
N ALA A 15 -19.71 22.16 -13.19
CA ALA A 15 -19.81 20.85 -12.56
C ALA A 15 -18.82 19.85 -13.17
N GLY A 16 -18.68 19.82 -14.49
CA GLY A 16 -17.70 18.96 -15.18
C GLY A 16 -16.25 19.29 -14.78
N VAL A 17 -15.90 20.57 -14.72
CA VAL A 17 -14.56 21.01 -14.27
C VAL A 17 -14.32 20.64 -12.81
N LEU A 18 -15.30 20.87 -11.92
CA LEU A 18 -15.21 20.53 -10.50
C LEU A 18 -14.98 19.02 -10.32
N LEU A 19 -15.75 18.20 -11.03
CA LEU A 19 -15.65 16.75 -10.92
C LEU A 19 -14.27 16.25 -11.39
N SER A 20 -13.75 16.82 -12.48
CA SER A 20 -12.40 16.52 -12.99
C SER A 20 -11.29 16.90 -12.00
N ARG A 21 -11.44 18.00 -11.26
CA ARG A 21 -10.47 18.38 -10.22
C ARG A 21 -10.57 17.48 -9.00
N LEU A 22 -11.79 17.10 -8.63
CA LEU A 22 -12.05 16.28 -7.46
C LEU A 22 -11.40 14.89 -7.60
N THR A 23 -11.46 14.28 -8.79
CA THR A 23 -10.82 12.97 -9.02
C THR A 23 -9.30 13.03 -8.84
N VAL A 24 -8.65 14.09 -9.36
CA VAL A 24 -7.20 14.28 -9.21
C VAL A 24 -6.80 14.46 -7.74
N VAL A 25 -7.56 15.27 -6.99
CA VAL A 25 -7.30 15.48 -5.55
C VAL A 25 -7.50 14.18 -4.76
N GLN A 26 -8.53 13.40 -5.06
CA GLN A 26 -8.76 12.11 -4.41
C GLN A 26 -7.63 11.12 -4.65
N GLN A 27 -7.13 11.02 -5.90
CA GLN A 27 -6.02 10.13 -6.23
C GLN A 27 -4.74 10.49 -5.50
N GLU A 28 -4.41 11.79 -5.41
CA GLU A 28 -3.22 12.22 -4.68
C GLU A 28 -3.37 12.00 -3.17
N ALA A 29 -4.56 12.25 -2.61
CA ALA A 29 -4.85 11.96 -1.21
C ALA A 29 -4.72 10.47 -0.87
N GLU A 30 -5.24 9.58 -1.73
CA GLU A 30 -5.10 8.13 -1.57
C GLU A 30 -3.62 7.73 -1.61
N ARG A 31 -2.86 8.26 -2.58
CA ARG A 31 -1.42 7.99 -2.70
C ARG A 31 -0.65 8.40 -1.45
N VAL A 32 -0.91 9.60 -0.93
CA VAL A 32 -0.27 10.11 0.29
C VAL A 32 -0.63 9.23 1.49
N ALA A 33 -1.88 8.81 1.64
CA ALA A 33 -2.31 7.94 2.73
C ALA A 33 -1.63 6.56 2.66
N VAL A 34 -1.51 5.98 1.46
CA VAL A 34 -0.77 4.73 1.24
C VAL A 34 0.70 4.90 1.61
N GLN A 35 1.35 5.98 1.17
CA GLN A 35 2.75 6.26 1.48
C GLN A 35 2.99 6.43 2.99
N GLN A 36 2.09 7.11 3.70
CA GLN A 36 2.15 7.24 5.15
C GLN A 36 2.06 5.88 5.84
N THR A 37 1.14 5.01 5.39
CA THR A 37 0.99 3.65 5.93
C THR A 37 2.27 2.83 5.69
N VAL A 38 2.83 2.89 4.48
CA VAL A 38 4.10 2.22 4.14
C VAL A 38 5.27 2.74 4.99
N ALA A 39 5.32 4.05 5.25
CA ALA A 39 6.33 4.64 6.12
C ALA A 39 6.20 4.14 7.58
N ALA A 40 4.96 4.06 8.09
CA ALA A 40 4.68 3.50 9.41
C ALA A 40 5.09 2.02 9.49
N LEU A 41 4.78 1.21 8.47
CA LEU A 41 5.19 -0.19 8.39
C LEU A 41 6.71 -0.36 8.41
N ARG A 42 7.44 0.49 7.68
CA ARG A 42 8.91 0.50 7.68
C ARG A 42 9.47 0.84 9.06
N ALA A 43 8.86 1.82 9.75
CA ALA A 43 9.25 2.19 11.11
C ALA A 43 8.97 1.05 12.10
N GLY A 44 7.79 0.43 12.02
CA GLY A 44 7.40 -0.72 12.85
C GLY A 44 8.34 -1.91 12.67
N LEU A 45 8.69 -2.25 11.42
CA LEU A 45 9.66 -3.30 11.12
C LEU A 45 11.03 -2.99 11.74
N ARG A 46 11.56 -1.77 11.57
CA ARG A 46 12.84 -1.36 12.18
C ARG A 46 12.78 -1.52 13.70
N MET A 47 11.73 -1.02 14.34
CA MET A 47 11.57 -1.16 15.80
C MET A 47 11.52 -2.62 16.24
N LYS A 48 10.79 -3.48 15.51
CA LYS A 48 10.71 -4.91 15.80
C LYS A 48 12.07 -5.59 15.69
N VAL A 49 12.84 -5.22 14.68
CA VAL A 49 14.22 -5.70 14.50
C VAL A 49 15.09 -5.25 15.68
N LEU A 50 15.09 -3.97 16.05
CA LEU A 50 15.83 -3.48 17.21
C LEU A 50 15.44 -4.22 18.50
N GLN A 51 14.15 -4.48 18.73
CA GLN A 51 13.68 -5.25 19.89
C GLN A 51 14.29 -6.66 19.91
N LEU A 52 14.33 -7.36 18.77
CA LEU A 52 14.96 -8.68 18.69
C LEU A 52 16.47 -8.63 18.90
N TYR A 53 17.15 -7.59 18.40
CA TYR A 53 18.58 -7.40 18.63
C TYR A 53 18.90 -7.18 20.12
N VAL A 54 18.17 -6.28 20.78
CA VAL A 54 18.35 -5.99 22.21
C VAL A 54 18.00 -7.21 23.08
N ALA A 55 16.99 -7.99 22.67
CA ALA A 55 16.61 -9.23 23.35
C ALA A 55 17.56 -10.42 23.09
N GLY A 56 18.59 -10.26 22.23
CA GLY A 56 19.49 -11.35 21.83
C GLY A 56 18.82 -12.43 20.97
N GLN A 57 17.63 -12.18 20.43
CA GLN A 57 16.80 -13.13 19.67
C GLN A 57 16.95 -12.94 18.15
N GLN A 58 18.19 -12.72 17.69
CA GLN A 58 18.50 -12.48 16.28
C GLN A 58 18.13 -13.69 15.40
N ASN A 59 18.10 -14.88 15.98
CA ASN A 59 17.63 -16.12 15.35
C ASN A 59 16.14 -16.08 14.93
N GLN A 60 15.33 -15.16 15.48
CA GLN A 60 13.93 -14.99 15.09
C GLN A 60 13.71 -14.01 13.93
N LEU A 61 14.76 -13.31 13.47
CA LEU A 61 14.65 -12.38 12.34
C LEU A 61 14.06 -13.02 11.06
N PRO A 62 14.42 -14.25 10.67
CA PRO A 62 13.83 -14.90 9.50
C PRO A 62 12.32 -15.16 9.65
N ALA A 63 11.83 -15.36 10.88
CA ALA A 63 10.42 -15.60 11.14
C ALA A 63 9.55 -14.35 10.89
N LEU A 64 10.14 -13.16 10.77
CA LEU A 64 9.40 -11.93 10.46
C LEU A 64 8.88 -11.91 9.02
N ALA A 65 9.53 -12.58 8.06
CA ALA A 65 9.10 -12.57 6.65
C ALA A 65 7.73 -13.22 6.41
N GLY A 66 7.26 -14.08 7.32
CA GLY A 66 5.96 -14.74 7.22
C GLY A 66 4.87 -14.12 8.10
N GLN A 67 5.23 -13.12 8.91
CA GLN A 67 4.30 -12.48 9.83
C GLN A 67 3.61 -11.29 9.16
N ASN A 68 2.39 -11.02 9.60
CA ASN A 68 1.64 -9.86 9.16
C ASN A 68 2.33 -8.56 9.62
N PRO A 69 2.78 -7.69 8.71
CA PRO A 69 3.48 -6.46 9.05
C PRO A 69 2.63 -5.47 9.87
N VAL A 70 1.30 -5.55 9.76
CA VAL A 70 0.36 -4.70 10.50
C VAL A 70 0.39 -5.02 12.00
N ASP A 71 0.75 -6.23 12.39
CA ASP A 71 0.84 -6.61 13.82
C ASP A 71 2.10 -6.05 14.51
N TRP A 72 3.02 -5.43 13.75
CA TRP A 72 4.16 -4.70 14.31
C TRP A 72 3.85 -3.22 14.53
N LEU A 73 2.72 -2.73 14.04
CA LEU A 73 2.31 -1.34 14.22
C LEU A 73 1.70 -1.14 15.61
N LEU A 74 1.91 0.06 16.16
CA LEU A 74 1.30 0.46 17.43
C LEU A 74 -0.22 0.64 17.29
N GLU A 75 -0.65 1.14 16.13
CA GLU A 75 -2.04 1.34 15.77
C GLU A 75 -2.28 0.76 14.38
N LYS A 76 -3.37 -0.01 14.23
CA LYS A 76 -3.73 -0.62 12.95
C LYS A 76 -4.34 0.45 12.02
N PRO A 77 -4.01 0.44 10.72
CA PRO A 77 -4.66 1.34 9.77
C PRO A 77 -6.19 1.17 9.81
N VAL A 78 -6.92 2.28 9.81
CA VAL A 78 -8.40 2.28 9.92
C VAL A 78 -9.09 1.49 8.79
N ASN A 79 -8.41 1.37 7.65
CA ASN A 79 -8.87 0.66 6.46
C ASN A 79 -8.24 -0.74 6.32
N TYR A 80 -7.77 -1.35 7.41
CA TYR A 80 -7.28 -2.73 7.42
C TYR A 80 -8.43 -3.72 7.64
N LEU A 81 -8.67 -4.60 6.66
CA LEU A 81 -9.75 -5.59 6.66
C LEU A 81 -9.42 -6.85 7.45
N GLY A 82 -8.14 -7.06 7.79
CA GLY A 82 -7.70 -8.28 8.45
C GLY A 82 -6.92 -9.22 7.53
N THR A 83 -6.77 -10.43 8.03
CA THR A 83 -6.03 -11.51 7.38
C THR A 83 -7.01 -12.42 6.65
N TYR A 84 -6.69 -12.76 5.40
CA TYR A 84 -7.47 -13.64 4.54
C TYR A 84 -6.61 -14.79 4.02
N THR A 85 -7.27 -15.91 3.74
CA THR A 85 -6.69 -17.07 3.05
C THR A 85 -7.44 -17.20 1.74
N ALA A 86 -6.75 -16.98 0.61
CA ALA A 86 -7.34 -16.95 -0.74
C ALA A 86 -8.59 -16.03 -0.87
N PRO A 87 -8.45 -14.71 -0.62
CA PRO A 87 -9.58 -13.79 -0.71
C PRO A 87 -10.12 -13.66 -2.14
N ALA A 88 -11.44 -13.60 -2.27
CA ALA A 88 -12.10 -13.16 -3.50
C ALA A 88 -12.00 -11.62 -3.59
N ILE A 89 -10.90 -11.12 -4.16
CA ILE A 89 -10.53 -9.70 -4.20
C ILE A 89 -11.67 -8.81 -4.74
N GLU A 90 -12.41 -9.28 -5.74
CA GLU A 90 -13.54 -8.55 -6.35
C GLU A 90 -14.69 -8.26 -5.36
N LYS A 91 -14.78 -9.02 -4.27
CA LYS A 91 -15.81 -8.85 -3.23
C LYS A 91 -15.34 -7.96 -2.07
N LEU A 92 -14.06 -7.57 -2.06
CA LEU A 92 -13.51 -6.73 -1.01
C LEU A 92 -13.71 -5.25 -1.34
N PRO A 93 -13.93 -4.39 -0.32
CA PRO A 93 -14.07 -2.96 -0.53
C PRO A 93 -12.75 -2.35 -1.04
N GLN A 94 -12.85 -1.39 -1.95
CA GLN A 94 -11.71 -0.62 -2.46
C GLN A 94 -11.16 0.35 -1.40
N SER A 95 -9.94 0.85 -1.60
CA SER A 95 -9.18 1.68 -0.66
C SER A 95 -8.90 1.04 0.71
N HIS A 96 -8.76 -0.28 0.72
CA HIS A 96 -8.52 -1.06 1.93
C HIS A 96 -7.27 -1.93 1.82
N TRP A 97 -6.67 -2.21 2.98
CA TRP A 97 -5.56 -3.11 3.16
C TRP A 97 -6.04 -4.48 3.64
N PHE A 98 -5.43 -5.55 3.17
CA PHE A 98 -5.60 -6.88 3.75
C PHE A 98 -4.31 -7.69 3.68
N PHE A 99 -4.13 -8.64 4.58
CA PHE A 99 -2.99 -9.55 4.56
C PHE A 99 -3.41 -10.89 3.94
N ASP A 100 -2.75 -11.31 2.86
CA ASP A 100 -2.88 -12.65 2.30
C ASP A 100 -1.95 -13.61 3.02
N GLN A 101 -2.54 -14.49 3.82
CA GLN A 101 -1.81 -15.49 4.59
C GLN A 101 -1.16 -16.56 3.69
N SER A 102 -1.71 -16.81 2.50
CA SER A 102 -1.19 -17.83 1.58
C SER A 102 0.19 -17.45 1.03
N ASN A 103 0.39 -16.17 0.72
CA ASN A 103 1.63 -15.67 0.14
C ASN A 103 2.49 -14.86 1.13
N ALA A 104 1.98 -14.63 2.34
CA ALA A 104 2.53 -13.72 3.34
C ALA A 104 2.73 -12.29 2.79
N GLU A 105 1.68 -11.76 2.17
CA GLU A 105 1.71 -10.47 1.47
C GLU A 105 0.69 -9.49 2.03
N LEU A 106 1.08 -8.22 2.15
CA LEU A 106 0.15 -7.15 2.49
C LEU A 106 -0.29 -6.45 1.21
N ILE A 107 -1.59 -6.47 0.92
CA ILE A 107 -2.14 -6.00 -0.35
C ILE A 107 -3.05 -4.80 -0.10
N TYR A 108 -2.92 -3.77 -0.95
CA TYR A 108 -3.81 -2.62 -0.99
C TYR A 108 -4.66 -2.65 -2.26
N ILE A 109 -5.97 -2.49 -2.09
CA ILE A 109 -6.93 -2.42 -3.21
C ILE A 109 -7.13 -0.95 -3.56
N LEU A 110 -6.74 -0.51 -4.76
CA LEU A 110 -6.90 0.88 -5.17
C LEU A 110 -8.35 1.17 -5.55
N ASN A 111 -8.80 2.38 -5.23
CA ASN A 111 -10.03 2.91 -5.76
C ASN A 111 -9.76 3.69 -7.04
N ARG A 112 -9.79 3.00 -8.18
CA ARG A 112 -9.98 3.68 -9.46
C ARG A 112 -11.46 3.87 -9.68
N GLY A 113 -11.96 5.02 -9.23
CA GLY A 113 -13.35 5.42 -9.37
C GLY A 113 -13.82 5.29 -10.82
N ASN A 114 -14.50 4.19 -11.13
CA ASN A 114 -15.17 4.06 -12.41
C ASN A 114 -16.58 4.62 -12.25
N ILE A 115 -16.77 5.86 -12.72
CA ILE A 115 -18.05 6.55 -12.73
C ILE A 115 -19.12 5.86 -13.61
N PHE A 116 -18.73 4.87 -14.42
CA PHE A 116 -19.64 4.07 -15.23
C PHE A 116 -19.31 2.57 -15.17
N GLY A 117 -19.99 1.86 -14.27
CA GLY A 117 -20.30 0.42 -14.38
C GLY A 117 -19.14 -0.48 -14.81
N GLY A 118 -18.24 -0.79 -13.89
CA GLY A 118 -17.25 -1.84 -14.09
C GLY A 118 -16.26 -1.84 -12.95
N TYR A 119 -16.42 -2.77 -12.02
CA TYR A 119 -15.50 -2.99 -10.91
C TYR A 119 -14.18 -3.55 -11.45
N ARG A 120 -13.30 -2.68 -11.94
CA ARG A 120 -11.90 -3.03 -12.21
C ARG A 120 -11.08 -2.61 -11.00
N SER A 121 -10.84 -3.57 -10.10
CA SER A 121 -9.92 -3.40 -8.97
C SER A 121 -8.48 -3.52 -9.48
N GLU A 122 -7.78 -2.40 -9.53
CA GLU A 122 -6.32 -2.44 -9.68
C GLU A 122 -5.68 -2.62 -8.31
N LEU A 123 -4.65 -3.45 -8.24
CA LEU A 123 -4.05 -3.93 -6.99
C LEU A 123 -2.62 -3.41 -6.86
N LEU A 124 -2.31 -2.77 -5.74
CA LEU A 124 -0.92 -2.55 -5.31
C LEU A 124 -0.59 -3.66 -4.33
N GLN A 125 0.25 -4.61 -4.78
CA GLN A 125 0.71 -5.70 -3.94
C GLN A 125 2.04 -5.31 -3.29
N PHE A 126 2.09 -5.34 -1.96
CA PHE A 126 3.31 -5.10 -1.21
C PHE A 126 3.78 -6.40 -0.59
N LYS A 127 4.76 -7.03 -1.23
CA LYS A 127 5.45 -8.20 -0.67
C LYS A 127 6.60 -7.74 0.20
N VAL A 128 6.59 -8.11 1.48
CA VAL A 128 7.74 -7.94 2.37
C VAL A 128 8.74 -9.06 2.08
N SER A 129 9.56 -8.88 1.05
CA SER A 129 10.68 -9.78 0.78
C SER A 129 11.89 -9.34 1.59
N LEU A 130 12.36 -10.19 2.51
CA LEU A 130 13.70 -10.05 3.11
C LEU A 130 14.76 -10.37 2.03
N GLN A 131 15.15 -9.40 1.21
CA GLN A 131 16.41 -9.54 0.48
C GLN A 131 17.56 -9.14 1.40
N GLN A 132 18.33 -10.13 1.85
CA GLN A 132 19.71 -9.90 2.28
C GLN A 132 20.45 -9.26 1.11
N ALA A 133 21.07 -8.10 1.34
CA ALA A 133 21.92 -7.46 0.35
C ALA A 133 22.95 -8.47 -0.21
N PRO A 134 23.20 -8.53 -1.52
CA PRO A 134 24.22 -9.41 -2.07
C PRO A 134 25.59 -8.98 -1.53
N LEU A 135 26.29 -9.91 -0.89
CA LEU A 135 27.71 -9.80 -0.48
C LEU A 135 28.67 -9.76 -1.69
N ALA A 136 28.37 -8.98 -2.72
CA ALA A 136 29.17 -8.88 -3.93
C ALA A 136 29.35 -7.42 -4.38
N SER A 137 30.01 -6.64 -3.53
CA SER A 137 30.93 -5.56 -3.94
C SER A 137 31.66 -5.03 -2.70
N ALA A 138 32.59 -5.84 -2.20
CA ALA A 138 33.58 -5.35 -1.26
C ALA A 138 34.62 -4.49 -2.01
N LYS A 139 34.58 -3.17 -1.79
CA LYS A 139 35.78 -2.34 -1.66
C LYS A 139 35.53 -1.32 -0.53
N PRO A 140 36.47 -1.12 0.40
CA PRO A 140 36.15 -0.78 1.78
C PRO A 140 36.07 0.74 1.97
N SER A 141 34.99 1.20 2.61
CA SER A 141 35.03 2.45 3.38
C SER A 141 34.14 2.27 4.60
N SER A 142 34.80 2.37 5.76
CA SER A 142 34.26 2.07 7.07
C SER A 142 33.24 3.11 7.50
N GLN A 143 31.97 2.72 7.71
CA GLN A 143 31.16 3.26 8.81
C GLN A 143 29.83 2.49 8.97
N VAL A 144 29.85 1.59 9.97
CA VAL A 144 28.74 1.12 10.82
C VAL A 144 27.50 0.56 10.10
N ASP A 145 27.49 -0.76 10.04
CA ASP A 145 26.41 -1.65 9.60
C ASP A 145 25.07 -1.41 10.33
N ALA A 146 24.05 -1.11 9.52
CA ALA A 146 22.67 -1.48 9.83
C ALA A 146 22.09 -2.10 8.56
N PRO A 147 21.56 -3.34 8.59
CA PRO A 147 20.94 -3.94 7.42
C PRO A 147 19.73 -3.09 7.00
N GLN A 148 19.85 -2.44 5.84
CA GLN A 148 18.78 -1.63 5.26
C GLN A 148 17.69 -2.56 4.71
N LEU A 149 16.65 -2.76 5.51
CA LEU A 149 15.40 -3.39 5.06
C LEU A 149 14.67 -2.43 4.13
N ALA A 150 14.68 -2.73 2.83
CA ALA A 150 13.96 -1.98 1.81
C ALA A 150 12.62 -2.67 1.50
N LEU A 151 11.52 -1.95 1.68
CA LEU A 151 10.23 -2.34 1.10
C LEU A 151 10.31 -2.08 -0.41
N MET A 152 10.36 -3.14 -1.21
CA MET A 152 10.27 -3.03 -2.66
C MET A 152 8.81 -3.10 -3.09
N GLN A 153 8.34 -2.04 -3.73
CA GLN A 153 7.07 -2.01 -4.44
C GLN A 153 7.19 -2.90 -5.68
N MET A 154 6.49 -4.02 -5.72
CA MET A 154 6.40 -4.84 -6.93
C MET A 154 5.37 -4.17 -7.84
N GLY A 155 5.76 -3.90 -9.09
CA GLY A 155 4.97 -3.13 -10.05
C GLY A 155 3.57 -3.69 -10.31
N GLU A 156 2.73 -2.85 -10.90
CA GLU A 156 1.35 -3.16 -11.32
C GLU A 156 1.29 -4.51 -12.04
N ALA A 157 0.64 -5.50 -11.40
CA ALA A 157 0.27 -6.73 -12.07
C ALA A 157 -0.84 -6.39 -13.06
N GLY A 158 -0.44 -6.26 -14.33
CA GLY A 158 -1.33 -6.04 -15.46
C GLY A 158 -2.52 -7.00 -15.45
N GLY A 159 -3.69 -6.41 -15.72
CA GLY A 159 -4.98 -7.08 -15.68
C GLY A 159 -4.98 -8.45 -16.37
N LEU A 160 -5.50 -9.44 -15.66
CA LEU A 160 -5.93 -10.71 -16.24
C LEU A 160 -7.07 -10.40 -17.23
N LYS A 161 -6.86 -10.87 -18.47
CA LYS A 161 -7.84 -10.85 -19.57
C LYS A 161 -9.03 -11.74 -19.29
#